data_AF-A0A2R7R136-F1
#
_entry.id   AF-A0A2R7R136-F1
#
_cell.length_a   1.000
_cell.length_b   1.000
_cell.length_c   1.000
_cell.angle_alpha   90.00
_cell.angle_beta   90.00
_cell.angle_gamma   90.00
#
_symmetry.space_group_name_H-M   'P 1'
#
loop_
_entity.id
_entity.type
_entity.pdbx_description
1 polymer ?
#
loop_
_entity_poly.entity_id
_entity_poly.type
_entity_poly.pdbx_seq_one_letter_code
_entity_poly.pdbx_strand_id
1 'polypeptide(L)'
;MNDTLQAPADAPPPNKRKLGIALALVLAIVVVVGLWLAWRSPAEQLQGMADADTVNVAAKITARLATLKVREGDRVQAGQVLFVLDSPEVAAKEEQAQGALEAASAVADKADEGARSEDIRAAQANWKRAEAGATLADATYQRVQNLFNEGVMTRQKRDEALAQARSSRELSNAARAQYDQALAGAREQDKRAAQGQVRQARGAVAEVDAAREEVNGRAPLAGEINKRMADVGELVPAGYPVFTLVDIDRMWVSINLRESQMRGLKIGNRLRGQVPALDREVEFEVYFINPAGDYATWRATRQSSGYDVRSFEIRLRPVGRVEGFRPGMSVLFAWPQG
;
A
#
# COMPACT_ATOMS: atom_id res chain seq x y z
N MET A 1 14.87 -92.74 85.13
CA MET A 1 13.47 -92.48 84.73
C MET A 1 13.41 -91.09 84.10
N ASN A 2 12.89 -91.07 82.88
CA ASN A 2 12.31 -89.97 82.11
C ASN A 2 13.22 -88.90 81.47
N ASP A 3 13.54 -89.18 80.20
CA ASP A 3 13.32 -88.34 79.01
C ASP A 3 12.49 -87.05 79.19
N THR A 4 12.96 -85.95 78.58
CA THR A 4 12.22 -85.22 77.52
C THR A 4 13.03 -84.05 76.94
N LEU A 5 12.97 -83.97 75.61
CA LEU A 5 13.48 -82.93 74.71
C LEU A 5 12.70 -81.61 74.86
N GLN A 6 13.37 -80.45 74.71
CA GLN A 6 12.75 -79.24 74.11
C GLN A 6 13.79 -78.19 73.64
N ALA A 7 13.39 -77.51 72.55
CA ALA A 7 14.16 -76.75 71.55
C ALA A 7 14.82 -75.44 72.01
N PRO A 8 15.82 -74.88 71.26
CA PRO A 8 16.39 -73.57 71.54
C PRO A 8 15.38 -72.45 71.29
N ALA A 9 15.30 -71.54 72.26
CA ALA A 9 14.38 -70.42 72.33
C ALA A 9 14.66 -69.29 71.32
N ASP A 10 13.56 -68.66 70.95
CA ASP A 10 13.36 -67.53 70.06
C ASP A 10 14.37 -66.37 70.14
N ALA A 11 14.56 -65.74 68.98
CA ALA A 11 15.29 -64.49 68.80
C ALA A 11 14.81 -63.41 69.79
N PRO A 12 15.74 -62.62 70.37
CA PRO A 12 15.39 -61.63 71.39
C PRO A 12 14.44 -60.58 70.81
N PRO A 13 13.34 -60.23 71.53
CA PRO A 13 12.33 -59.32 71.03
C PRO A 13 12.93 -57.92 70.75
N PRO A 14 12.56 -57.27 69.63
CA PRO A 14 13.11 -55.97 69.28
C PRO A 14 12.77 -54.96 70.38
N ASN A 15 13.82 -54.28 70.84
CA ASN A 15 13.78 -53.32 71.93
C ASN A 15 12.78 -52.19 71.56
N LYS A 16 11.58 -52.20 72.15
CA LYS A 16 10.45 -51.29 71.82
C LYS A 16 10.83 -49.80 71.83
N ARG A 17 11.87 -49.43 72.58
CA ARG A 17 12.48 -48.08 72.58
C ARG A 17 13.27 -47.74 71.31
N LYS A 18 14.02 -48.69 70.74
CA LYS A 18 14.76 -48.49 69.47
C LYS A 18 13.80 -48.41 68.27
N LEU A 19 12.70 -49.16 68.31
CA LEU A 19 11.63 -49.11 67.29
C LEU A 19 10.88 -47.76 67.33
N GLY A 20 10.58 -47.24 68.53
CA GLY A 20 9.94 -45.94 68.70
C GLY A 20 10.81 -44.76 68.25
N ILE A 21 12.12 -44.83 68.50
CA ILE A 21 13.09 -43.81 68.02
C ILE A 21 13.23 -43.85 66.50
N ALA A 22 13.29 -45.05 65.89
CA ALA A 22 13.34 -45.19 64.45
C ALA A 22 12.06 -44.64 63.78
N LEU A 23 10.88 -44.91 64.35
CA LEU A 23 9.60 -44.40 63.85
C LEU A 23 9.50 -42.87 63.98
N ALA A 24 9.97 -42.29 65.09
CA ALA A 24 10.02 -40.85 65.29
C ALA A 24 11.01 -40.16 64.33
N LEU A 25 12.15 -40.78 64.02
CA LEU A 25 13.10 -40.29 63.02
C LEU A 25 12.53 -40.33 61.60
N VAL A 26 11.84 -41.41 61.23
CA VAL A 26 11.15 -41.49 59.93
C VAL A 26 10.05 -40.44 59.84
N LEU A 27 9.27 -40.25 60.89
CA LEU A 27 8.23 -39.21 60.93
C LEU A 27 8.84 -37.80 60.83
N ALA A 28 9.95 -37.55 61.52
CA ALA A 28 10.68 -36.28 61.42
C ALA A 28 11.24 -36.05 60.02
N ILE A 29 11.79 -37.08 59.36
CA ILE A 29 12.26 -36.99 57.98
C ILE A 29 11.09 -36.72 57.02
N VAL A 30 9.95 -37.39 57.18
CA VAL A 30 8.75 -37.15 56.37
C VAL A 30 8.21 -35.74 56.58
N VAL A 31 8.23 -35.22 57.81
CA VAL A 31 7.82 -33.85 58.11
C VAL A 31 8.81 -32.84 57.52
N VAL A 32 10.12 -33.09 57.60
CA VAL A 32 11.15 -32.22 57.02
C VAL A 32 11.09 -32.24 55.48
N VAL A 33 10.94 -33.41 54.86
CA VAL A 33 10.81 -33.57 53.41
C VAL A 33 9.47 -33.00 52.92
N GLY A 34 8.39 -33.19 53.67
CA GLY A 34 7.08 -32.61 53.40
C GLY A 34 7.09 -31.09 53.48
N LEU A 35 7.72 -30.51 54.52
CA LEU A 35 7.93 -29.07 54.65
C LEU A 35 8.85 -28.53 53.56
N TRP A 36 9.87 -29.28 53.17
CA TRP A 36 10.80 -28.89 52.11
C TRP A 36 10.15 -28.92 50.71
N LEU A 37 9.32 -29.93 50.43
CA LEU A 37 8.49 -30.01 49.22
C LEU A 37 7.40 -28.92 49.22
N ALA A 38 6.80 -28.62 50.38
CA ALA A 38 5.85 -27.52 50.53
C ALA A 38 6.51 -26.14 50.40
N TRP A 39 7.81 -26.02 50.73
CA TRP A 39 8.60 -24.81 50.49
C TRP A 39 9.07 -24.65 49.05
N ARG A 40 8.99 -25.69 48.21
CA ARG A 40 9.11 -25.51 46.76
C ARG A 40 7.82 -24.89 46.26
N SER A 41 7.80 -23.55 46.21
CA SER A 41 6.75 -22.82 45.51
C SER A 41 6.63 -23.39 44.09
N PRO A 42 5.43 -23.82 43.67
CA PRO A 42 5.24 -24.29 42.30
C PRO A 42 5.64 -23.16 41.35
N ALA A 43 6.33 -23.51 40.25
CA ALA A 43 6.67 -22.55 39.21
C ALA A 43 5.39 -21.84 38.77
N GLU A 44 5.41 -20.51 38.82
CA GLU A 44 4.26 -19.70 38.44
C GLU A 44 4.06 -19.90 36.92
N GLN A 45 2.84 -20.22 36.50
CA GLN A 45 2.54 -20.35 35.08
C GLN A 45 2.05 -19.00 34.56
N LEU A 46 2.80 -18.44 33.62
CA LEU A 46 2.40 -17.25 32.91
C LEU A 46 1.63 -17.63 31.66
N GLN A 47 0.44 -17.05 31.51
CA GLN A 47 -0.35 -17.23 30.31
C GLN A 47 -0.11 -16.07 29.35
N GLY A 48 0.34 -16.41 28.15
CA GLY A 48 0.36 -15.53 26.99
C GLY A 48 -0.76 -15.83 26.02
N MET A 49 -1.05 -14.87 25.16
CA MET A 49 -2.01 -15.02 24.07
C MET A 49 -1.31 -14.77 22.73
N ALA A 50 -1.51 -15.69 21.79
CA ALA A 50 -1.06 -15.53 20.42
C ALA A 50 -1.90 -14.46 19.71
N ASP A 51 -1.25 -13.60 18.93
CA ASP A 51 -1.88 -12.53 18.17
C ASP A 51 -1.14 -12.33 16.84
N ALA A 52 -1.77 -11.63 15.91
CA ALA A 52 -1.26 -11.39 14.57
C ALA A 52 -1.71 -10.04 14.03
N ASP A 53 -0.95 -9.49 13.09
CA ASP A 53 -1.32 -8.25 12.43
C ASP A 53 -2.58 -8.48 11.59
N THR A 54 -3.53 -7.55 11.73
CA THR A 54 -4.76 -7.51 10.93
C THR A 54 -4.73 -6.34 9.97
N VAL A 55 -5.16 -6.57 8.74
CA VAL A 55 -5.25 -5.54 7.71
C VAL A 55 -6.64 -5.54 7.10
N ASN A 56 -7.29 -4.39 7.14
CA ASN A 56 -8.56 -4.17 6.49
C ASN A 56 -8.35 -3.80 5.03
N VAL A 57 -8.87 -4.61 4.13
CA VAL A 57 -8.87 -4.35 2.68
C VAL A 57 -10.15 -3.63 2.32
N ALA A 58 -10.02 -2.33 2.12
CA ALA A 58 -11.12 -1.42 1.82
C ALA A 58 -11.24 -1.12 0.32
N ALA A 59 -12.46 -0.78 -0.10
CA ALA A 59 -12.69 -0.21 -1.42
C ALA A 59 -12.11 1.21 -1.47
N LYS A 60 -11.33 1.55 -2.51
CA LYS A 60 -10.81 2.92 -2.69
C LYS A 60 -11.76 3.82 -3.47
N ILE A 61 -12.69 3.24 -4.21
CA ILE A 61 -13.74 3.95 -4.94
C ILE A 61 -15.11 3.54 -4.39
N THR A 62 -16.07 4.46 -4.49
CA THR A 62 -17.47 4.15 -4.15
C THR A 62 -18.11 3.42 -5.32
N ALA A 63 -18.55 2.18 -5.10
CA ALA A 63 -19.11 1.33 -6.15
C ALA A 63 -19.94 0.18 -5.56
N ARG A 64 -20.71 -0.51 -6.39
CA ARG A 64 -21.47 -1.68 -5.94
C ARG A 64 -20.59 -2.91 -5.91
N LEU A 65 -20.70 -3.76 -4.90
CA LEU A 65 -19.95 -5.01 -4.84
C LEU A 65 -20.51 -6.01 -5.84
N ALA A 66 -19.77 -6.31 -6.91
CA ALA A 66 -20.23 -7.18 -7.98
C ALA A 66 -20.02 -8.66 -7.66
N THR A 67 -18.79 -9.01 -7.27
CA THR A 67 -18.44 -10.39 -6.93
C THR A 67 -17.41 -10.47 -5.82
N LEU A 68 -17.54 -11.49 -4.99
CA LEU A 68 -16.52 -11.91 -4.03
C LEU A 68 -15.79 -13.13 -4.59
N LYS A 69 -14.46 -13.07 -4.65
CA LYS A 69 -13.60 -14.13 -5.20
C LYS A 69 -13.06 -15.08 -4.13
N VAL A 70 -13.17 -14.69 -2.87
CA VAL A 70 -12.67 -15.43 -1.70
C VAL A 70 -13.73 -15.51 -0.61
N ARG A 71 -13.54 -16.43 0.33
CA ARG A 71 -14.40 -16.66 1.49
C ARG A 71 -13.59 -16.52 2.78
N GLU A 72 -14.30 -16.39 3.90
CA GLU A 72 -13.69 -16.45 5.23
C GLU A 72 -12.97 -17.79 5.42
N GLY A 73 -11.76 -17.76 5.95
CA GLY A 73 -10.86 -18.91 6.09
C GLY A 73 -9.97 -19.20 4.88
N ASP A 74 -10.19 -18.56 3.72
CA ASP A 74 -9.33 -18.77 2.56
C ASP A 74 -7.95 -18.12 2.77
N ARG A 75 -6.90 -18.82 2.36
CA ARG A 75 -5.54 -18.28 2.32
C ARG A 75 -5.32 -17.55 1.00
N VAL A 76 -4.80 -16.34 1.07
CA VAL A 76 -4.59 -15.45 -0.07
C VAL A 76 -3.13 -15.01 -0.17
N GLN A 77 -2.70 -14.70 -1.39
CA GLN A 77 -1.37 -14.15 -1.67
C GLN A 77 -1.43 -12.64 -1.88
N ALA A 78 -0.31 -11.94 -1.67
CA ALA A 78 -0.22 -10.52 -2.00
C ALA A 78 -0.52 -10.28 -3.49
N GLY A 79 -1.34 -9.26 -3.79
CA GLY A 79 -1.78 -8.89 -5.14
C GLY A 79 -2.98 -9.70 -5.67
N GLN A 80 -3.41 -10.76 -4.97
CA GLN A 80 -4.57 -11.55 -5.36
C GLN A 80 -5.86 -10.73 -5.28
N VAL A 81 -6.71 -10.83 -6.30
CA VAL A 81 -8.03 -10.16 -6.31
C VAL A 81 -8.97 -10.86 -5.34
N LEU A 82 -9.51 -10.10 -4.39
CA LEU A 82 -10.41 -10.58 -3.35
C LEU A 82 -11.87 -10.30 -3.70
N PHE A 83 -12.13 -9.12 -4.26
CA PHE A 83 -13.45 -8.71 -4.71
C PHE A 83 -13.36 -7.83 -5.95
N VAL A 84 -14.47 -7.78 -6.68
CA VAL A 84 -14.64 -6.94 -7.87
C VAL A 84 -15.83 -6.03 -7.62
N LEU A 85 -15.62 -4.74 -7.84
CA LEU A 85 -16.66 -3.72 -7.82
C LEU A 85 -17.29 -3.57 -9.22
N ASP A 86 -18.50 -3.07 -9.27
CA ASP A 86 -19.17 -2.62 -10.50
C ASP A 86 -19.40 -1.12 -10.39
N SER A 87 -18.75 -0.38 -11.29
CA SER A 87 -18.87 1.07 -11.41
C SER A 87 -19.01 1.46 -12.88
N PRO A 88 -20.24 1.58 -13.39
CA PRO A 88 -20.46 2.13 -14.73
C PRO A 88 -19.96 3.58 -14.84
N GLU A 89 -19.85 4.31 -13.73
CA GLU A 89 -19.34 5.68 -13.69
C GLU A 89 -17.85 5.75 -14.06
N VAL A 90 -17.04 4.77 -13.63
CA VAL A 90 -15.63 4.70 -14.01
C VAL A 90 -15.50 4.42 -15.51
N ALA A 91 -16.28 3.48 -16.04
CA ALA A 91 -16.27 3.17 -17.48
C ALA A 91 -16.72 4.37 -18.34
N ALA A 92 -17.78 5.07 -17.93
CA ALA A 92 -18.24 6.27 -18.64
C ALA A 92 -17.22 7.42 -18.58
N LYS A 93 -16.54 7.60 -17.45
CA LYS A 93 -15.45 8.58 -17.32
C LYS A 93 -14.25 8.21 -18.17
N GLU A 94 -13.95 6.92 -18.34
CA GLU A 94 -12.85 6.44 -19.16
C GLU A 94 -13.10 6.80 -20.62
N GLU A 95 -14.29 6.49 -21.13
CA GLU A 95 -14.72 6.87 -22.48
C GLU A 95 -14.67 8.39 -22.67
N GLN A 96 -15.15 9.17 -21.70
CA GLN A 96 -15.08 10.64 -21.74
C GLN A 96 -13.64 11.15 -21.78
N ALA A 97 -12.75 10.62 -20.94
CA ALA A 97 -11.35 11.05 -20.86
C ALA A 97 -10.58 10.68 -22.14
N GLN A 98 -10.85 9.48 -22.67
CA GLN A 98 -10.26 9.01 -23.91
C GLN A 98 -10.72 9.86 -25.11
N GLY A 99 -12.01 10.18 -25.21
CA GLY A 99 -12.53 11.09 -26.22
C GLY A 99 -11.93 12.49 -26.13
N ALA A 100 -11.71 13.01 -24.91
CA ALA A 100 -11.02 14.28 -24.70
C ALA A 100 -9.55 14.23 -25.16
N LEU A 101 -8.86 13.11 -24.92
CA LEU A 101 -7.49 12.89 -25.41
C LEU A 101 -7.44 12.83 -26.94
N GLU A 102 -8.37 12.14 -27.57
CA GLU A 102 -8.48 12.06 -29.03
C GLU A 102 -8.72 13.43 -29.64
N ALA A 103 -9.67 14.21 -29.08
CA ALA A 103 -9.93 15.57 -29.53
C ALA A 103 -8.70 16.49 -29.36
N ALA A 104 -8.01 16.41 -28.21
CA ALA A 104 -6.81 17.19 -27.96
C ALA A 104 -5.66 16.78 -28.90
N SER A 105 -5.52 15.49 -29.19
CA SER A 105 -4.52 14.96 -30.12
C SER A 105 -4.79 15.46 -31.53
N ALA A 106 -6.04 15.43 -31.99
CA ALA A 106 -6.42 15.97 -33.30
C ALA A 106 -6.14 17.48 -33.43
N VAL A 107 -6.30 18.25 -32.34
CA VAL A 107 -5.93 19.67 -32.32
C VAL A 107 -4.40 19.86 -32.42
N ALA A 108 -3.62 19.03 -31.74
CA ALA A 108 -2.17 19.04 -31.83
C ALA A 108 -1.68 18.64 -33.24
N ASP A 109 -2.23 17.57 -33.81
CA ASP A 109 -1.91 17.11 -35.16
C ASP A 109 -2.21 18.20 -36.19
N LYS A 110 -3.37 18.88 -36.08
CA LYS A 110 -3.70 20.03 -36.92
C LYS A 110 -2.71 21.18 -36.77
N ALA A 111 -2.22 21.46 -35.57
CA ALA A 111 -1.22 22.50 -35.34
C ALA A 111 0.15 22.10 -35.92
N ASP A 112 0.51 20.82 -35.85
CA ASP A 112 1.77 20.30 -36.40
C ASP A 112 1.77 20.24 -37.93
N GLU A 113 0.64 19.86 -38.56
CA GLU A 113 0.44 19.89 -40.01
C GLU A 113 0.48 21.32 -40.58
N GLY A 114 -0.06 22.29 -39.85
CA GLY A 114 -0.06 23.69 -40.26
C GLY A 114 -1.11 24.02 -41.33
N ALA A 115 -0.73 24.84 -42.32
CA ALA A 115 -1.65 25.25 -43.39
C ALA A 115 -1.85 24.13 -44.42
N ARG A 116 -3.07 24.00 -44.96
CA ARG A 116 -3.36 22.98 -45.96
C ARG A 116 -2.62 23.27 -47.27
N SER A 117 -2.31 22.22 -48.02
CA SER A 117 -1.62 22.35 -49.32
C SER A 117 -2.41 23.21 -50.31
N GLU A 118 -3.74 23.18 -50.23
CA GLU A 118 -4.68 24.00 -50.99
C GLU A 118 -4.52 25.48 -50.65
N ASP A 119 -4.41 25.82 -49.36
CA ASP A 119 -4.26 27.20 -48.89
C ASP A 119 -2.90 27.76 -49.30
N ILE A 120 -1.83 26.97 -49.18
CA ILE A 120 -0.49 27.33 -49.63
C ILE A 120 -0.48 27.56 -51.15
N ARG A 121 -1.10 26.69 -51.94
CA ARG A 121 -1.21 26.85 -53.40
C ARG A 121 -2.01 28.08 -53.79
N ALA A 122 -3.12 28.36 -53.10
CA ALA A 122 -3.93 29.55 -53.34
C ALA A 122 -3.15 30.85 -53.04
N ALA A 123 -2.44 30.89 -51.91
CA ALA A 123 -1.57 32.01 -51.55
C ALA A 123 -0.42 32.20 -52.56
N GLN A 124 0.20 31.09 -53.01
CA GLN A 124 1.25 31.12 -54.02
C GLN A 124 0.73 31.68 -55.37
N ALA A 125 -0.45 31.22 -55.80
CA ALA A 125 -1.07 31.70 -57.03
C ALA A 125 -1.40 33.20 -56.95
N ASN A 126 -1.88 33.67 -55.79
CA ASN A 126 -2.14 35.09 -55.56
C ASN A 126 -0.85 35.92 -55.60
N TRP A 127 0.23 35.44 -54.97
CA TRP A 127 1.55 36.08 -55.04
C TRP A 127 2.05 36.18 -56.49
N LYS A 128 2.02 35.07 -57.25
CA LYS A 128 2.43 35.04 -58.67
C LYS A 128 1.62 36.01 -59.54
N ARG A 129 0.31 36.12 -59.29
CA ARG A 129 -0.55 37.10 -59.98
C ARG A 129 -0.12 38.54 -59.68
N ALA A 130 0.13 38.85 -58.41
CA ALA A 130 0.56 40.19 -58.00
C ALA A 130 1.96 40.53 -58.53
N GLU A 131 2.88 39.56 -58.54
CA GLU A 131 4.22 39.67 -59.12
C GLU A 131 4.18 39.96 -60.63
N ALA A 132 3.33 39.26 -61.38
CA ALA A 132 3.12 39.53 -62.80
C ALA A 132 2.58 40.96 -63.04
N GLY A 133 1.64 41.41 -62.20
CA GLY A 133 1.11 42.78 -62.23
C GLY A 133 2.18 43.83 -61.94
N ALA A 134 3.04 43.60 -60.93
CA ALA A 134 4.16 44.47 -60.61
C ALA A 134 5.17 44.56 -61.77
N THR A 135 5.50 43.41 -62.38
CA THR A 135 6.40 43.34 -63.54
C THR A 135 5.88 44.16 -64.72
N LEU A 136 4.57 44.05 -65.01
CA LEU A 136 3.93 44.84 -66.06
C LEU A 136 3.95 46.35 -65.74
N ALA A 137 3.66 46.73 -64.50
CA ALA A 137 3.64 48.12 -64.08
C ALA A 137 5.06 48.74 -64.12
N ASP A 138 6.08 48.01 -63.69
CA ASP A 138 7.48 48.42 -63.77
C ASP A 138 7.93 48.61 -65.23
N ALA A 139 7.64 47.65 -66.11
CA ALA A 139 7.93 47.78 -67.54
C ALA A 139 7.19 48.97 -68.19
N THR A 140 5.96 49.23 -67.76
CA THR A 140 5.17 50.39 -68.24
C THR A 140 5.78 51.70 -67.78
N TYR A 141 6.17 51.80 -66.50
CA TYR A 141 6.85 52.98 -65.98
C TYR A 141 8.17 53.24 -66.72
N GLN A 142 9.00 52.22 -66.95
CA GLN A 142 10.24 52.35 -67.72
C GLN A 142 9.99 52.91 -69.13
N ARG A 143 8.97 52.38 -69.83
CA ARG A 143 8.59 52.88 -71.15
C ARG A 143 8.13 54.33 -71.12
N VAL A 144 7.27 54.69 -70.16
CA VAL A 144 6.77 56.07 -69.98
C VAL A 144 7.89 57.02 -69.58
N GLN A 145 8.85 56.57 -68.77
CA GLN A 145 10.01 57.35 -68.35
C GLN A 145 10.94 57.67 -69.53
N ASN A 146 11.20 56.70 -70.41
CA ASN A 146 11.99 56.92 -71.62
C ASN A 146 11.31 57.94 -72.55
N LEU A 147 10.01 57.76 -72.80
CA LEU A 147 9.20 58.71 -73.59
C LEU A 147 9.14 60.12 -72.97
N PHE A 148 9.13 60.22 -71.63
CA PHE A 148 9.22 61.51 -70.93
C PHE A 148 10.61 62.16 -71.12
N ASN A 149 11.68 61.36 -71.05
CA ASN A 149 13.05 61.85 -71.27
C ASN A 149 13.28 62.32 -72.71
N GLU A 150 12.58 61.69 -73.68
CA GLU A 150 12.56 62.09 -75.10
C GLU A 150 11.64 63.30 -75.39
N GLY A 151 10.92 63.80 -74.39
CA GLY A 151 10.06 64.99 -74.50
C GLY A 151 8.66 64.73 -75.11
N VAL A 152 8.29 63.48 -75.34
CA VAL A 152 7.02 63.09 -75.99
C VAL A 152 5.90 62.72 -75.01
N MET A 153 6.11 62.90 -73.69
CA MET A 153 5.15 62.56 -72.63
C MET A 153 5.08 63.65 -71.55
N THR A 154 3.93 63.80 -70.87
CA THR A 154 3.77 64.78 -69.78
C THR A 154 4.33 64.28 -68.45
N ARG A 155 4.75 65.22 -67.58
CA ARG A 155 5.23 64.90 -66.21
C ARG A 155 4.16 64.15 -65.40
N GLN A 156 2.91 64.59 -65.49
CA GLN A 156 1.77 63.94 -64.83
C GLN A 156 1.66 62.46 -65.19
N LYS A 157 1.76 62.11 -66.48
CA LYS A 157 1.67 60.70 -66.92
C LYS A 157 2.82 59.84 -66.41
N ARG A 158 4.03 60.41 -66.34
CA ARG A 158 5.19 59.74 -65.73
C ARG A 158 4.98 59.50 -64.23
N ASP A 159 4.48 60.50 -63.51
CA ASP A 159 4.24 60.38 -62.07
C ASP A 159 3.10 59.40 -61.75
N GLU A 160 2.03 59.38 -62.55
CA GLU A 160 0.97 58.36 -62.48
C GLU A 160 1.53 56.94 -62.68
N ALA A 161 2.37 56.73 -63.70
CA ALA A 161 2.99 55.43 -63.96
C ALA A 161 3.95 54.99 -62.85
N LEU A 162 4.75 55.93 -62.31
CA LEU A 162 5.63 55.67 -61.17
C LEU A 162 4.84 55.28 -59.92
N ALA A 163 3.75 56.00 -59.63
CA ALA A 163 2.87 55.70 -58.50
C ALA A 163 2.23 54.31 -58.65
N GLN A 164 1.78 53.96 -59.86
CA GLN A 164 1.20 52.65 -60.14
C GLN A 164 2.22 51.51 -60.02
N ALA A 165 3.45 51.71 -60.50
CA ALA A 165 4.54 50.74 -60.36
C ALA A 165 4.87 50.49 -58.88
N ARG A 166 5.04 51.56 -58.10
CA ARG A 166 5.26 51.47 -56.64
C ARG A 166 4.12 50.74 -55.93
N SER A 167 2.87 51.13 -56.20
CA SER A 167 1.69 50.49 -55.63
C SER A 167 1.64 48.98 -55.96
N SER A 168 1.91 48.62 -57.21
CA SER A 168 1.89 47.22 -57.65
C SER A 168 3.01 46.39 -57.01
N ARG A 169 4.19 46.99 -56.81
CA ARG A 169 5.30 46.34 -56.09
C ARG A 169 4.95 46.07 -54.63
N GLU A 170 4.36 47.03 -53.93
CA GLU A 170 3.91 46.81 -52.55
C GLU A 170 2.80 45.76 -52.44
N LEU A 171 1.90 45.71 -53.42
CA LEU A 171 0.89 44.65 -53.49
C LEU A 171 1.53 43.26 -53.67
N SER A 172 2.56 43.14 -54.50
CA SER A 172 3.32 41.89 -54.66
C SER A 172 4.04 41.49 -53.37
N ASN A 173 4.70 42.44 -52.69
CA ASN A 173 5.35 42.21 -51.40
C ASN A 173 4.35 41.73 -50.33
N ALA A 174 3.19 42.37 -50.23
CA ALA A 174 2.13 41.96 -49.32
C ALA A 174 1.60 40.55 -49.63
N ALA A 175 1.38 40.23 -50.90
CA ALA A 175 0.95 38.89 -51.32
C ALA A 175 2.04 37.82 -51.05
N ARG A 176 3.33 38.18 -51.19
CA ARG A 176 4.44 37.31 -50.83
C ARG A 176 4.46 37.03 -49.32
N ALA A 177 4.30 38.06 -48.50
CA ALA A 177 4.25 37.89 -47.04
C ALA A 177 3.09 36.97 -46.60
N GLN A 178 1.94 37.04 -47.29
CA GLN A 178 0.82 36.12 -47.05
C GLN A 178 1.17 34.67 -47.43
N TYR A 179 1.87 34.47 -48.54
CA TYR A 179 2.36 33.14 -48.93
C TYR A 179 3.40 32.59 -47.94
N ASP A 180 4.36 33.41 -47.52
CA ASP A 180 5.38 33.03 -46.54
C ASP A 180 4.74 32.70 -45.18
N GLN A 181 3.70 33.43 -44.76
CA GLN A 181 2.92 33.12 -43.56
C GLN A 181 2.18 31.77 -43.69
N ALA A 182 1.55 31.51 -44.84
CA ALA A 182 0.89 30.22 -45.09
C ALA A 182 1.90 29.06 -45.07
N LEU A 183 3.09 29.27 -45.64
CA LEU A 183 4.17 28.28 -45.66
C LEU A 183 4.75 28.01 -44.25
N ALA A 184 4.85 29.03 -43.41
CA ALA A 184 5.33 28.89 -42.04
C ALA A 184 4.35 28.11 -41.14
N GLY A 185 3.05 28.12 -41.47
CA GLY A 185 2.04 27.36 -40.74
C GLY A 185 1.78 27.88 -39.32
N ALA A 186 1.46 26.97 -38.39
CA ALA A 186 1.19 27.31 -36.99
C ALA A 186 2.46 27.73 -36.25
N ARG A 187 2.33 28.66 -35.31
CA ARG A 187 3.48 29.12 -34.52
C ARG A 187 3.91 28.05 -33.51
N GLU A 188 5.19 28.06 -33.14
CA GLU A 188 5.73 27.15 -32.12
C GLU A 188 5.01 27.27 -30.77
N GLN A 189 4.56 28.48 -30.41
CA GLN A 189 3.76 28.70 -29.19
C GLN A 189 2.41 27.98 -29.27
N ASP A 190 1.76 27.99 -30.44
CA ASP A 190 0.47 27.34 -30.66
C ASP A 190 0.62 25.81 -30.61
N LYS A 191 1.67 25.27 -31.26
CA LYS A 191 2.01 23.83 -31.19
C LYS A 191 2.28 23.38 -29.75
N ARG A 192 3.07 24.14 -29.00
CA ARG A 192 3.36 23.84 -27.58
C ARG A 192 2.10 23.91 -26.71
N ALA A 193 1.20 24.85 -26.98
CA ALA A 193 -0.08 24.96 -26.29
C ALA A 193 -0.95 23.73 -26.57
N ALA A 194 -1.08 23.31 -27.84
CA ALA A 194 -1.82 22.12 -28.22
C ALA A 194 -1.24 20.83 -27.61
N GLN A 195 0.09 20.67 -27.63
CA GLN A 195 0.77 19.57 -26.93
C GLN A 195 0.55 19.62 -25.40
N GLY A 196 0.41 20.82 -24.84
CA GLY A 196 0.01 21.02 -23.45
C GLY A 196 -1.37 20.45 -23.15
N GLN A 197 -2.34 20.68 -24.05
CA GLN A 197 -3.69 20.11 -23.94
C GLN A 197 -3.66 18.59 -24.03
N VAL A 198 -2.85 18.01 -24.92
CA VAL A 198 -2.64 16.56 -25.00
C VAL A 198 -2.10 16.00 -23.68
N ARG A 199 -1.09 16.64 -23.09
CA ARG A 199 -0.54 16.20 -21.79
C ARG A 199 -1.57 16.28 -20.67
N GLN A 200 -2.39 17.34 -20.65
CA GLN A 200 -3.49 17.47 -19.69
C GLN A 200 -4.51 16.34 -19.85
N ALA A 201 -4.94 16.06 -21.09
CA ALA A 201 -5.90 14.99 -21.36
C ALA A 201 -5.34 13.60 -21.04
N ARG A 202 -4.05 13.35 -21.31
CA ARG A 202 -3.37 12.11 -20.87
C ARG A 202 -3.36 11.96 -19.35
N GLY A 203 -3.18 13.06 -18.62
CA GLY A 203 -3.28 13.07 -17.16
C GLY A 203 -4.67 12.65 -16.67
N ALA A 204 -5.72 13.14 -17.33
CA ALA A 204 -7.10 12.75 -17.01
C ALA A 204 -7.36 11.26 -17.31
N VAL A 205 -6.85 10.72 -18.43
CA VAL A 205 -6.94 9.28 -18.73
C VAL A 205 -6.23 8.46 -17.65
N ALA A 206 -5.01 8.85 -17.25
CA ALA A 206 -4.26 8.15 -16.22
C ALA A 206 -4.96 8.16 -14.85
N GLU A 207 -5.65 9.23 -14.49
CA GLU A 207 -6.46 9.31 -13.28
C GLU A 207 -7.61 8.29 -13.30
N VAL A 208 -8.31 8.17 -14.42
CA VAL A 208 -9.41 7.22 -14.57
C VAL A 208 -8.91 5.78 -14.66
N ASP A 209 -7.77 5.54 -15.33
CA ASP A 209 -7.12 4.22 -15.37
C ASP A 209 -6.76 3.75 -13.95
N ALA A 210 -6.22 4.64 -13.12
CA ALA A 210 -5.96 4.33 -11.71
C ALA A 210 -7.26 3.96 -10.97
N ALA A 211 -8.34 4.73 -11.16
CA ALA A 211 -9.64 4.40 -10.58
C ALA A 211 -10.19 3.04 -11.09
N ARG A 212 -9.95 2.69 -12.36
CA ARG A 212 -10.33 1.40 -12.96
C ARG A 212 -9.56 0.23 -12.35
N GLU A 213 -8.28 0.40 -12.03
CA GLU A 213 -7.53 -0.62 -11.32
C GLU A 213 -8.11 -0.90 -9.92
N GLU A 214 -8.57 0.15 -9.24
CA GLU A 214 -9.17 0.07 -7.90
C GLU A 214 -10.58 -0.55 -7.87
N VAL A 215 -11.17 -0.84 -9.04
CA VAL A 215 -12.36 -1.70 -9.16
C VAL A 215 -12.07 -3.11 -8.63
N ASN A 216 -10.81 -3.56 -8.74
CA ASN A 216 -10.37 -4.85 -8.24
C ASN A 216 -9.69 -4.68 -6.88
N GLY A 217 -10.39 -5.01 -5.80
CA GLY A 217 -9.82 -5.02 -4.46
C GLY A 217 -8.80 -6.14 -4.31
N ARG A 218 -7.51 -5.79 -4.18
CA ARG A 218 -6.41 -6.75 -4.05
C ARG A 218 -5.90 -6.86 -2.63
N ALA A 219 -5.38 -8.04 -2.29
CA ALA A 219 -4.71 -8.25 -1.00
C ALA A 219 -3.37 -7.50 -0.93
N PRO A 220 -3.12 -6.66 0.08
CA PRO A 220 -1.85 -5.95 0.24
C PRO A 220 -0.72 -6.87 0.73
N LEU A 221 -1.07 -7.97 1.40
CA LEU A 221 -0.15 -8.97 1.93
C LEU A 221 -0.74 -10.37 1.82
N ALA A 222 0.10 -11.39 1.97
CA ALA A 222 -0.35 -12.77 2.06
C ALA A 222 -0.90 -13.05 3.47
N GLY A 223 -2.02 -13.75 3.57
CA GLY A 223 -2.69 -13.97 4.85
C GLY A 223 -3.93 -14.86 4.72
N GLU A 224 -4.73 -14.91 5.77
CA GLU A 224 -6.01 -15.62 5.79
C GLU A 224 -7.16 -14.62 5.96
N ILE A 225 -8.28 -14.84 5.28
CA ILE A 225 -9.47 -13.98 5.42
C ILE A 225 -10.14 -14.27 6.77
N ASN A 226 -10.11 -13.31 7.68
CA ASN A 226 -10.75 -13.42 9.00
C ASN A 226 -12.25 -13.17 8.92
N LYS A 227 -12.63 -12.01 8.35
CA LYS A 227 -14.02 -11.59 8.32
C LYS A 227 -14.36 -10.88 7.02
N ARG A 228 -15.57 -11.12 6.54
CA ARG A 228 -16.25 -10.39 5.48
C ARG A 228 -17.13 -9.30 6.08
N MET A 229 -16.99 -8.09 5.55
CA MET A 229 -17.66 -6.89 6.06
C MET A 229 -18.70 -6.31 5.10
N ALA A 230 -18.72 -6.74 3.83
CA ALA A 230 -19.73 -6.33 2.85
C ALA A 230 -20.27 -7.53 2.05
N ASP A 231 -21.52 -7.42 1.61
CA ASP A 231 -22.21 -8.44 0.81
C ASP A 231 -22.35 -8.05 -0.67
N VAL A 232 -22.46 -9.06 -1.53
CA VAL A 232 -22.64 -8.85 -2.97
C VAL A 232 -23.93 -8.09 -3.21
N GLY A 233 -23.86 -7.05 -4.05
CA GLY A 233 -24.98 -6.15 -4.32
C GLY A 233 -25.04 -4.94 -3.40
N GLU A 234 -24.28 -4.88 -2.30
CA GLU A 234 -24.23 -3.69 -1.46
C GLU A 234 -23.46 -2.54 -2.13
N LEU A 235 -23.84 -1.30 -1.80
CA LEU A 235 -23.09 -0.12 -2.18
C LEU A 235 -21.99 0.12 -1.15
N VAL A 236 -20.73 -0.02 -1.56
CA VAL A 236 -19.57 0.14 -0.69
C VAL A 236 -18.98 1.53 -0.90
N PRO A 237 -18.94 2.41 0.11
CA PRO A 237 -18.29 3.71 -0.02
C PRO A 237 -16.76 3.59 0.04
N ALA A 238 -16.06 4.55 -0.56
CA ALA A 238 -14.61 4.64 -0.47
C ALA A 238 -14.14 4.66 1.01
N GLY A 239 -13.12 3.86 1.31
CA GLY A 239 -12.58 3.66 2.66
C GLY A 239 -13.29 2.59 3.48
N TYR A 240 -14.42 2.04 3.02
CA TYR A 240 -15.11 0.99 3.75
C TYR A 240 -14.44 -0.38 3.55
N PRO A 241 -14.13 -1.10 4.64
CA PRO A 241 -13.51 -2.42 4.58
C PRO A 241 -14.47 -3.47 3.99
N VAL A 242 -14.00 -4.27 3.04
CA VAL A 242 -14.76 -5.40 2.49
C VAL A 242 -14.31 -6.70 3.16
N PHE A 243 -13.01 -6.84 3.42
CA PHE A 243 -12.42 -7.98 4.14
C PHE A 243 -11.42 -7.53 5.19
N THR A 244 -11.30 -8.31 6.26
CA THR A 244 -10.18 -8.25 7.20
C THR A 244 -9.27 -9.46 6.96
N LEU A 245 -8.00 -9.21 6.69
CA LEU A 245 -6.95 -10.21 6.54
C LEU A 245 -6.15 -10.31 7.83
N VAL A 246 -5.66 -11.51 8.12
CA VAL A 246 -4.74 -11.79 9.23
C VAL A 246 -3.43 -12.33 8.66
N ASP A 247 -2.30 -11.76 9.06
CA ASP A 247 -0.97 -12.30 8.74
C ASP A 247 -0.63 -13.47 9.67
N ILE A 248 -1.00 -14.67 9.23
CA ILE A 248 -0.74 -15.92 9.96
C ILE A 248 0.74 -16.33 9.93
N ASP A 249 1.57 -15.74 9.07
CA ASP A 249 2.99 -16.08 8.98
C ASP A 249 3.85 -15.24 9.95
N ARG A 250 3.32 -14.10 10.43
CA ARG A 250 3.98 -13.19 11.39
C ARG A 250 3.22 -13.06 12.71
N MET A 251 3.06 -14.18 13.40
CA MET A 251 2.41 -14.20 14.70
C MET A 251 3.37 -13.86 15.86
N TRP A 252 2.84 -13.28 16.92
CA TRP A 252 3.53 -13.11 18.20
C TRP A 252 2.66 -13.60 19.36
N VAL A 253 3.26 -13.73 20.53
CA VAL A 253 2.59 -13.99 21.79
C VAL A 253 2.81 -12.79 22.69
N SER A 254 1.75 -12.24 23.26
CA SER A 254 1.84 -11.22 24.30
C SER A 254 1.74 -11.87 25.68
N ILE A 255 2.69 -11.55 26.56
CA ILE A 255 2.63 -11.90 27.98
C ILE A 255 2.70 -10.61 28.80
N ASN A 256 2.07 -10.61 29.97
CA ASN A 256 2.18 -9.52 30.93
C ASN A 256 3.03 -9.97 32.12
N LEU A 257 4.20 -9.36 32.31
CA LEU A 257 5.06 -9.63 33.47
C LEU A 257 4.97 -8.51 34.49
N ARG A 258 5.00 -8.87 35.77
CA ARG A 258 5.19 -7.93 36.87
C ARG A 258 6.62 -7.40 36.86
N GLU A 259 6.83 -6.17 37.34
CA GLU A 259 8.18 -5.59 37.49
C GLU A 259 9.15 -6.52 38.24
N SER A 260 8.69 -7.19 39.30
CA SER A 260 9.49 -8.16 40.06
C SER A 260 9.94 -9.36 39.23
N GLN A 261 9.16 -9.75 38.22
CA GLN A 261 9.42 -10.88 37.35
C GLN A 261 10.34 -10.51 36.18
N MET A 262 10.50 -9.23 35.79
CA MET A 262 11.34 -8.84 34.65
C MET A 262 12.86 -8.98 34.85
N ARG A 263 13.32 -9.31 36.05
CA ARG A 263 14.76 -9.33 36.38
C ARG A 263 15.53 -10.28 35.44
N GLY A 264 16.47 -9.73 34.67
CA GLY A 264 17.33 -10.51 33.77
C GLY A 264 16.75 -10.79 32.38
N LEU A 265 15.49 -10.40 32.12
CA LEU A 265 14.90 -10.53 30.79
C LEU A 265 15.43 -9.43 29.86
N LYS A 266 15.91 -9.82 28.69
CA LYS A 266 16.36 -8.90 27.64
C LYS A 266 15.72 -9.27 26.31
N ILE A 267 15.74 -8.32 25.39
CA ILE A 267 15.43 -8.59 23.97
C ILE A 267 16.45 -9.63 23.47
N GLY A 268 15.95 -10.64 22.76
CA GLY A 268 16.72 -11.79 22.28
C GLY A 268 16.69 -13.01 23.21
N ASN A 269 16.18 -12.89 24.45
CA ASN A 269 16.02 -14.05 25.32
C ASN A 269 15.05 -15.05 24.70
N ARG A 270 15.39 -16.34 24.80
CA ARG A 270 14.52 -17.45 24.36
C ARG A 270 13.78 -18.02 25.56
N LEU A 271 12.48 -18.19 25.42
CA LEU A 271 11.57 -18.73 26.42
C LEU A 271 10.82 -19.92 25.83
N ARG A 272 10.71 -21.00 26.60
CA ARG A 272 9.95 -22.19 26.21
C ARG A 272 8.50 -22.04 26.66
N GLY A 273 7.58 -22.09 25.71
CA GLY A 273 6.15 -22.01 25.95
C GLY A 273 5.47 -23.28 25.50
N GLN A 274 4.61 -23.85 26.35
CA GLN A 274 3.71 -24.93 25.96
C GLN A 274 2.48 -24.33 25.29
N VAL A 275 2.12 -24.82 24.11
CA VAL A 275 0.85 -24.46 23.43
C VAL A 275 -0.13 -25.60 23.69
N PRO A 276 -1.07 -25.48 24.65
CA PRO A 276 -1.94 -26.59 25.04
C PRO A 276 -2.80 -27.11 23.89
N ALA A 277 -3.22 -26.22 22.99
CA ALA A 277 -4.03 -26.58 21.82
C ALA A 277 -3.29 -27.48 20.81
N LEU A 278 -1.96 -27.48 20.83
CA LEU A 278 -1.12 -28.27 19.92
C LEU A 278 -0.38 -29.41 20.65
N ASP A 279 -0.54 -29.50 21.97
CA ASP A 279 0.25 -30.36 22.88
C ASP A 279 1.75 -30.34 22.57
N ARG A 280 2.27 -29.13 22.31
CA ARG A 280 3.64 -28.94 21.82
C ARG A 280 4.34 -27.83 22.58
N GLU A 281 5.60 -28.08 22.92
CA GLU A 281 6.51 -27.07 23.44
C GLU A 281 7.20 -26.35 22.27
N VAL A 282 7.17 -25.02 22.30
CA VAL A 282 7.71 -24.14 21.27
C VAL A 282 8.66 -23.14 21.92
N GLU A 283 9.80 -22.89 21.27
CA GLU A 283 10.70 -21.81 21.68
C GLU A 283 10.22 -20.48 21.10
N PHE A 284 10.18 -19.46 21.94
CA PHE A 284 9.82 -18.10 21.57
C PHE A 284 10.97 -17.14 21.91
N GLU A 285 11.23 -16.17 21.05
CA GLU A 285 12.25 -15.14 21.26
C GLU A 285 11.57 -13.82 21.62
N VAL A 286 12.02 -13.18 22.70
CA VAL A 286 11.58 -11.85 23.10
C VAL A 286 12.09 -10.83 22.07
N TYR A 287 11.19 -10.16 21.35
CA TYR A 287 11.57 -9.13 20.38
C TYR A 287 11.15 -7.72 20.80
N PHE A 288 10.19 -7.60 21.71
CA PHE A 288 9.69 -6.32 22.19
C PHE A 288 9.33 -6.40 23.67
N ILE A 289 9.76 -5.37 24.41
CA ILE A 289 9.39 -5.12 25.80
C ILE A 289 8.82 -3.71 25.82
N ASN A 290 7.59 -3.54 26.28
CA ASN A 290 6.95 -2.23 26.31
C ASN A 290 7.79 -1.27 27.19
N PRO A 291 8.27 -0.12 26.67
CA PRO A 291 9.12 0.80 27.42
C PRO A 291 8.39 1.51 28.57
N ALA A 292 7.05 1.54 28.56
CA ALA A 292 6.23 2.08 29.62
C ALA A 292 5.29 0.98 30.16
N GLY A 293 5.30 0.75 31.47
CA GLY A 293 4.37 -0.19 32.08
C GLY A 293 2.94 0.35 31.96
N ASP A 294 2.04 -0.47 31.45
CA ASP A 294 0.61 -0.15 31.42
C ASP A 294 -0.05 -0.63 32.72
N TYR A 295 -1.11 0.05 33.15
CA TYR A 295 -1.95 -0.42 34.25
C TYR A 295 -2.82 -1.57 33.71
N ALA A 296 -2.32 -2.81 33.75
CA ALA A 296 -3.21 -3.95 33.57
C ALA A 296 -4.23 -3.95 34.72
N THR A 297 -5.52 -3.80 34.38
CA THR A 297 -6.63 -3.91 35.33
C THR A 297 -6.73 -5.35 35.81
N TRP A 298 -5.98 -5.71 36.86
CA TRP A 298 -6.24 -6.96 37.57
C TRP A 298 -7.55 -6.82 38.36
N ARG A 299 -8.43 -7.82 38.26
CA ARG A 299 -9.66 -7.89 39.06
C ARG A 299 -9.33 -7.78 40.55
N ALA A 300 -9.95 -6.82 41.21
CA ALA A 300 -9.84 -6.58 42.65
C ALA A 300 -10.23 -7.81 43.48
N THR A 301 -9.34 -8.23 44.38
CA THR A 301 -9.57 -8.74 45.77
C THR A 301 -8.25 -9.34 46.26
N ARG A 302 -7.77 -9.17 47.50
CA ARG A 302 -8.33 -8.69 48.77
C ARG A 302 -7.13 -8.22 49.61
N GLN A 303 -7.23 -7.08 50.30
CA GLN A 303 -6.36 -6.61 51.40
C GLN A 303 -4.91 -7.15 51.46
N SER A 304 -3.94 -6.39 50.95
CA SER A 304 -2.60 -6.32 51.55
C SER A 304 -1.90 -5.04 51.10
N SER A 305 -1.31 -4.29 52.03
CA SER A 305 -0.48 -3.13 51.70
C SER A 305 0.65 -3.53 50.74
N GLY A 306 0.67 -2.92 49.56
CA GLY A 306 1.70 -3.11 48.56
C GLY A 306 1.54 -2.06 47.47
N TYR A 307 2.66 -1.53 46.99
CA TYR A 307 2.73 -0.61 45.86
C TYR A 307 2.00 -1.22 44.64
N ASP A 308 1.35 -0.39 43.82
CA ASP A 308 0.77 -0.81 42.55
C ASP A 308 1.85 -1.50 41.71
N VAL A 309 1.71 -2.82 41.54
CA VAL A 309 2.65 -3.59 40.74
C VAL A 309 2.38 -3.28 39.28
N ARG A 310 3.28 -2.53 38.66
CA ARG A 310 3.23 -2.26 37.22
C ARG A 310 3.51 -3.55 36.45
N SER A 311 2.69 -3.77 35.43
CA SER A 311 2.87 -4.84 34.46
C SER A 311 3.46 -4.29 33.17
N PHE A 312 4.32 -5.08 32.54
CA PHE A 312 4.92 -4.76 31.26
C PHE A 312 4.49 -5.81 30.24
N GLU A 313 3.96 -5.35 29.12
CA GLU A 313 3.67 -6.21 27.98
C GLU A 313 5.00 -6.59 27.32
N ILE A 314 5.20 -7.89 27.15
CA ILE A 314 6.33 -8.45 26.44
C ILE A 314 5.79 -9.25 25.27
N ARG A 315 6.32 -9.00 24.08
CA ARG A 315 5.96 -9.74 22.88
C ARG A 315 7.09 -10.68 22.50
N LEU A 316 6.70 -11.92 22.23
CA LEU A 316 7.59 -12.98 21.83
C LEU A 316 7.17 -13.53 20.47
N ARG A 317 8.13 -13.89 19.63
CA ARG A 317 7.87 -14.53 18.33
C ARG A 317 8.32 -15.98 18.37
N PRO A 318 7.60 -16.92 17.74
CA PRO A 318 8.06 -18.30 17.67
C PRO A 318 9.36 -18.40 16.86
N VAL A 319 10.31 -19.20 17.35
CA VAL A 319 11.57 -19.51 16.65
C VAL A 319 11.28 -20.57 15.59
N GLY A 320 10.77 -20.11 14.45
CA GLY A 320 10.35 -20.95 13.32
C GLY A 320 8.83 -21.04 13.16
N ARG A 321 8.41 -21.71 12.09
CA ARG A 321 6.98 -21.86 11.77
C ARG A 321 6.38 -22.98 12.64
N VAL A 322 5.29 -22.66 13.32
CA VAL A 322 4.51 -23.61 14.11
C VAL A 322 3.24 -23.94 13.36
N GLU A 323 3.13 -25.18 12.87
CA GLU A 323 1.92 -25.62 12.16
C GLU A 323 0.71 -25.64 13.10
N GLY A 324 -0.43 -25.15 12.62
CA GLY A 324 -1.67 -25.09 13.39
C GLY A 324 -1.73 -23.98 14.45
N PHE A 325 -0.67 -23.18 14.62
CA PHE A 325 -0.69 -22.03 15.52
C PHE A 325 -1.59 -20.94 14.97
N ARG A 326 -2.55 -20.47 15.78
CA ARG A 326 -3.52 -19.45 15.35
C ARG A 326 -3.67 -18.34 16.39
N PRO A 327 -4.03 -17.11 15.95
CA PRO A 327 -4.34 -16.01 16.87
C PRO A 327 -5.44 -16.41 17.87
N GLY A 328 -5.34 -15.91 19.09
CA GLY A 328 -6.20 -16.25 20.21
C GLY A 328 -5.78 -17.51 20.99
N MET A 329 -4.85 -18.32 20.48
CA MET A 329 -4.34 -19.49 21.22
C MET A 329 -3.57 -19.05 22.48
N SER A 330 -3.76 -19.79 23.57
CA SER A 330 -2.98 -19.56 24.80
C SER A 330 -1.62 -20.26 24.73
N VAL A 331 -0.60 -19.62 25.29
CA VAL A 331 0.75 -20.19 25.45
C VAL A 331 1.14 -20.09 26.92
N LEU A 332 1.50 -21.20 27.53
CA LEU A 332 1.86 -21.29 28.94
C LEU A 332 3.37 -21.33 29.10
N PHE A 333 3.92 -20.39 29.84
CA PHE A 333 5.34 -20.33 30.18
C PHE A 333 5.51 -20.69 31.65
N ALA A 334 6.33 -21.69 31.96
CA ALA A 334 6.80 -21.89 33.32
C ALA A 334 7.69 -20.70 33.72
N TRP A 335 7.55 -20.17 34.94
CA TRP A 335 8.31 -19.02 35.42
C TRP A 335 8.84 -19.22 36.85
N PRO A 336 10.07 -18.76 37.17
CA PRO A 336 11.07 -18.16 36.29
C PRO A 336 11.71 -19.19 35.35
N GLN A 337 12.06 -18.76 34.13
CA GLN A 337 12.87 -19.57 33.22
C GLN A 337 14.35 -19.35 33.54
N GLY A 338 15.02 -20.44 33.90
CA GLY A 338 16.45 -20.47 34.21
C GLY A 338 17.32 -20.48 32.96
#